data_AF-A0A850HMH7-F1
#
_entry.id   AF-A0A850HMH7-F1
#
_cell.length_a   1.000
_cell.length_b   1.000
_cell.length_c   1.000
_cell.angle_alpha   90.00
_cell.angle_beta   90.00
_cell.angle_gamma   90.00
#
_symmetry.space_group_name_H-M   'P 1'
#
loop_
_entity.id
_entity.type
_entity.pdbx_description
1 polymer ?
#
loop_
_entity_poly.entity_id
_entity_poly.type
_entity_poly.pdbx_seq_one_letter_code
_entity_poly.pdbx_strand_id
1 'polypeptide(L)'
;MIRMLVVEMLEELGHTVAAASSSEFDLAVLDINLASRSSLPVAEVIKARKLPFIFSTGYGASGIPPDFADVPAIQKPFTIEALGRMINELMRIER
;
A
#
# COMPACT_ATOMS: atom_id res chain seq x y z
N MET A 1 9.69 21.25 -0.67
CA MET A 1 9.82 19.90 -1.24
C MET A 1 8.40 19.42 -1.54
N ILE A 2 8.01 19.45 -2.81
CA ILE A 2 6.67 19.03 -3.25
C ILE A 2 6.56 17.53 -2.98
N ARG A 3 5.64 17.13 -2.10
CA ARG A 3 5.34 15.71 -1.86
C ARG A 3 4.46 15.25 -3.03
N MET A 4 4.94 14.28 -3.81
CA MET A 4 4.12 13.61 -4.81
C MET A 4 3.03 12.80 -4.10
N LEU A 5 1.80 12.88 -4.58
CA LEU A 5 0.70 12.06 -4.07
C LEU A 5 0.92 10.63 -4.53
N VAL A 6 0.72 9.65 -3.64
CA VAL A 6 0.86 8.22 -3.99
C VAL A 6 0.03 7.85 -5.22
N VAL A 7 -1.11 8.52 -5.42
CA VAL A 7 -1.96 8.37 -6.61
C VAL A 7 -1.20 8.72 -7.89
N GLU A 8 -0.52 9.87 -7.93
CA GLU A 8 0.27 10.31 -9.09
C GLU A 8 1.41 9.33 -9.39
N MET A 9 2.05 8.79 -8.33
CA MET A 9 3.12 7.78 -8.49
C MET A 9 2.59 6.50 -9.13
N LEU A 10 1.41 6.05 -8.72
CA LEU A 10 0.78 4.85 -9.25
C LEU A 10 0.37 5.04 -10.72
N GLU A 11 -0.18 6.21 -11.05
CA GLU A 11 -0.53 6.56 -12.43
C GLU A 11 0.71 6.64 -13.34
N GLU A 12 1.81 7.23 -12.87
CA GLU A 12 3.08 7.29 -13.61
C GLU A 12 3.72 5.92 -13.79
N LEU A 13 3.54 5.01 -12.83
CA LEU A 13 3.91 3.59 -12.97
C LEU A 13 2.97 2.80 -13.89
N GLY A 14 1.93 3.41 -14.45
CA GLY A 14 0.97 2.80 -15.37
C GLY A 14 -0.17 2.04 -14.68
N HIS A 15 -0.40 2.24 -13.38
CA HIS A 15 -1.51 1.67 -12.65
C HIS A 15 -2.73 2.61 -12.68
N THR A 16 -3.93 2.03 -12.65
CA THR A 16 -5.17 2.79 -12.44
C THR A 16 -5.53 2.78 -10.96
N VAL A 17 -5.84 3.94 -10.39
CA VAL A 17 -6.26 4.05 -9.00
C VAL A 17 -7.78 4.06 -8.90
N ALA A 18 -8.33 3.15 -8.10
CA ALA A 18 -9.77 3.07 -7.83
C ALA A 18 -10.06 3.34 -6.35
N ALA A 19 -11.29 3.78 -6.06
CA ALA A 19 -11.76 3.87 -4.69
C ALA A 19 -11.86 2.47 -4.06
N ALA A 20 -11.56 2.36 -2.77
CA ALA A 20 -11.64 1.08 -2.05
C ALA A 20 -13.06 0.45 -2.01
N SER A 21 -14.10 1.24 -2.31
CA SER A 21 -15.47 0.74 -2.50
C SER A 21 -15.70 0.04 -3.84
N SER A 22 -14.75 0.13 -4.77
CA SER A 22 -14.74 -0.68 -6.00
C SER A 22 -14.54 -2.15 -5.65
N SER A 23 -15.26 -3.03 -6.34
CA SER A 23 -15.14 -4.48 -6.15
C SER A 23 -13.90 -5.08 -6.80
N GLU A 24 -13.23 -4.36 -7.70
CA GLU A 24 -12.10 -4.88 -8.49
C GLU A 24 -10.87 -4.00 -8.35
N PHE A 25 -9.80 -4.59 -7.81
CA PHE A 25 -8.43 -4.09 -7.82
C PHE A 25 -7.47 -5.26 -7.61
N ASP A 26 -6.28 -5.17 -8.21
CA ASP A 26 -5.27 -6.23 -8.12
C ASP A 26 -4.36 -6.11 -6.89
N LEU A 27 -4.20 -4.88 -6.38
CA LEU A 27 -3.30 -4.54 -5.28
C LEU A 27 -3.84 -3.32 -4.53
N ALA A 28 -3.55 -3.20 -3.24
CA ALA A 28 -3.74 -1.96 -2.49
C ALA A 28 -2.45 -1.36 -1.92
N VAL A 29 -2.38 -0.03 -1.86
CA VAL A 29 -1.38 0.71 -1.08
C VAL A 29 -2.10 1.46 0.03
N LEU A 30 -1.85 1.10 1.29
CA LEU A 30 -2.60 1.60 2.45
C LEU A 30 -1.75 2.51 3.33
N ASP A 31 -2.21 3.71 3.63
CA ASP A 31 -1.61 4.52 4.71
C ASP A 31 -2.13 4.05 6.07
N ILE A 32 -1.25 3.57 6.95
CA ILE A 32 -1.63 3.07 8.29
C ILE A 32 -2.31 4.17 9.11
N ASN A 33 -1.83 5.41 9.01
CA ASN A 33 -2.25 6.52 9.86
C ASN A 33 -3.03 7.56 9.04
N LEU A 34 -4.35 7.40 8.99
CA LEU A 34 -5.29 8.34 8.37
C LEU A 34 -5.75 9.38 9.40
N ALA A 35 -4.80 10.20 9.88
CA ALA A 35 -5.02 11.18 10.94
C ALA A 35 -5.67 10.56 12.20
N SER A 36 -6.98 10.70 12.40
CA SER A 36 -7.72 10.16 13.54
C SER A 36 -8.24 8.73 13.33
N ARG A 37 -7.99 8.14 12.15
CA ARG A 37 -8.44 6.78 11.79
C ARG A 37 -7.25 5.95 11.35
N SER A 38 -7.41 4.64 11.45
CA SER A 38 -6.45 3.69 10.91
C SER A 38 -7.04 2.97 9.69
N SER A 39 -6.18 2.65 8.72
CA SER A 39 -6.57 1.79 7.59
C SER A 39 -6.53 0.30 7.93
N LEU A 40 -6.19 -0.10 9.17
CA LEU A 40 -6.16 -1.51 9.58
C LEU A 40 -7.47 -2.26 9.32
N PRO A 41 -8.68 -1.70 9.57
CA PRO A 41 -9.92 -2.39 9.20
C PRO A 41 -10.04 -2.64 7.69
N VAL A 42 -9.46 -1.78 6.86
CA VAL A 42 -9.38 -1.99 5.40
C VAL A 42 -8.37 -3.09 5.08
N ALA A 43 -7.22 -3.09 5.75
CA ALA A 43 -6.21 -4.14 5.61
C ALA A 43 -6.76 -5.53 5.97
N GLU A 44 -7.59 -5.64 7.01
CA GLU A 44 -8.31 -6.88 7.36
C GLU A 44 -9.21 -7.38 6.22
N VAL A 45 -10.00 -6.48 5.63
CA VAL A 45 -10.89 -6.83 4.51
C VAL A 45 -10.08 -7.29 3.29
N ILE A 46 -8.96 -6.64 3.00
CA ILE A 46 -8.09 -6.99 1.86
C ILE A 46 -7.37 -8.31 2.10
N LYS A 47 -6.85 -8.53 3.31
CA LYS A 47 -6.24 -9.79 3.75
C LYS A 47 -7.24 -10.95 3.68
N ALA A 48 -8.49 -10.74 4.11
CA ALA A 48 -9.56 -11.74 3.99
C ALA A 48 -9.91 -12.06 2.53
N ARG A 49 -9.80 -11.08 1.62
CA ARG A 49 -9.93 -11.27 0.17
C ARG A 49 -8.70 -11.92 -0.48
N LYS A 50 -7.61 -12.12 0.27
CA LYS A 50 -6.32 -12.63 -0.22
C LYS A 50 -5.73 -11.78 -1.36
N LEU A 51 -6.01 -10.49 -1.35
CA LEU A 51 -5.41 -9.57 -2.31
C LEU A 51 -4.08 -9.07 -1.75
N PRO A 52 -3.05 -8.88 -2.59
CA PRO A 52 -1.79 -8.31 -2.14
C PRO A 52 -1.98 -6.84 -1.73
N PHE A 53 -1.19 -6.38 -0.76
CA PHE A 53 -1.15 -4.97 -0.40
C PHE A 53 0.17 -4.56 0.25
N ILE A 54 0.44 -3.26 0.21
CA ILE A 54 1.64 -2.60 0.78
C ILE A 54 1.18 -1.54 1.79
N PHE A 55 1.82 -1.49 2.96
CA PHE A 55 1.64 -0.37 3.88
C PHE A 55 2.56 0.81 3.55
N SER A 56 2.03 2.02 3.63
CA SER A 56 2.72 3.28 3.41
C SER A 56 2.71 4.07 4.71
N THR A 57 3.82 4.08 5.46
CA THR A 57 3.83 4.57 6.85
C THR A 57 4.99 5.52 7.12
N GLY A 58 4.74 6.58 7.90
CA GLY A 58 5.81 7.49 8.35
C GLY A 58 6.77 6.88 9.38
N TYR A 59 6.33 5.83 10.08
CA TYR A 59 7.10 5.18 11.15
C TYR A 59 7.84 3.92 10.70
N GLY A 60 7.76 3.57 9.41
CA GLY A 60 8.33 2.32 8.88
C GLY A 60 7.65 1.07 9.47
N ALA A 61 8.36 -0.07 9.43
CA ALA A 61 7.85 -1.35 9.92
C ALA A 61 7.45 -1.36 11.40
N SER A 62 8.03 -0.47 12.21
CA SER A 62 7.70 -0.32 13.64
C SER A 62 6.26 0.12 13.91
N GLY A 63 5.57 0.67 12.90
CA GLY A 63 4.17 1.09 13.00
C GLY A 63 3.15 0.02 12.59
N ILE A 64 3.60 -1.19 12.26
CA ILE A 64 2.74 -2.28 11.77
C ILE A 64 2.34 -3.19 12.95
N PRO A 65 1.05 -3.49 13.16
CA PRO A 65 0.64 -4.46 14.17
C PRO A 65 1.18 -5.87 13.87
N PRO A 66 1.38 -6.72 14.89
CA PRO A 66 1.88 -8.09 14.71
C PRO A 66 1.09 -8.92 13.70
N ASP A 67 -0.23 -8.72 13.62
CA ASP A 67 -1.13 -9.43 12.69
C ASP A 67 -0.83 -9.13 11.21
N PHE A 68 -0.01 -8.12 10.95
CA PHE A 68 0.41 -7.68 9.63
C PHE A 68 1.95 -7.70 9.45
N ALA A 69 2.69 -8.38 10.33
CA ALA A 69 4.15 -8.40 10.29
C ALA A 69 4.73 -8.93 8.97
N ASP A 70 4.00 -9.80 8.27
CA ASP A 70 4.39 -10.36 6.98
C ASP A 70 4.04 -9.47 5.78
N VAL A 71 3.35 -8.34 6.00
CA VAL A 71 2.94 -7.43 4.93
C VAL A 71 4.07 -6.45 4.63
N PRO A 72 4.47 -6.27 3.35
CA PRO A 72 5.50 -5.32 2.99
C PRO A 72 5.09 -3.89 3.32
N ALA A 73 6.05 -3.09 3.79
CA ALA A 73 5.81 -1.69 4.12
C ALA A 73 6.91 -0.77 3.59
N ILE A 74 6.48 0.38 3.08
CA ILE A 74 7.32 1.45 2.57
C ILE A 74 7.28 2.64 3.53
N GLN A 75 8.46 3.07 3.97
CA GLN A 75 8.58 4.20 4.89
C GLN A 75 8.50 5.53 4.12
N LYS A 76 7.65 6.46 4.58
CA LYS A 76 7.58 7.83 4.05
C LYS A 76 8.73 8.70 4.60
N PRO A 77 9.35 9.56 3.77
CA PRO A 77 9.16 9.71 2.31
C PRO A 77 9.86 8.60 1.51
N PHE A 78 9.29 8.21 0.38
CA PHE A 78 9.86 7.22 -0.54
C PHE A 78 9.82 7.72 -1.99
N THR A 79 10.59 7.08 -2.86
CA THR A 79 10.66 7.42 -4.30
C THR A 79 9.72 6.54 -5.13
N ILE A 80 9.43 6.98 -6.36
CA ILE A 80 8.60 6.22 -7.31
C ILE A 80 9.24 4.88 -7.67
N GLU A 81 10.56 4.84 -7.79
CA GLU A 81 11.30 3.61 -8.08
C GLU A 81 11.23 2.63 -6.91
N ALA A 82 11.25 3.12 -5.66
CA ALA A 82 11.09 2.26 -4.49
C ALA A 82 9.69 1.64 -4.44
N LEU A 83 8.65 2.45 -4.68
CA LEU A 83 7.27 1.96 -4.75
C LEU A 83 7.11 0.95 -5.89
N GLY A 84 7.59 1.26 -7.10
CA GLY A 84 7.50 0.39 -8.27
C GLY A 84 8.22 -0.94 -8.08
N ARG A 85 9.38 -0.97 -7.42
CA ARG A 85 10.07 -2.23 -7.09
C ARG A 85 9.21 -3.11 -6.18
N MET A 86 8.64 -2.55 -5.11
CA MET A 86 7.80 -3.32 -4.18
C MET A 86 6.53 -3.85 -4.85
N ILE A 87 5.88 -3.04 -5.69
CA ILE A 87 4.72 -3.48 -6.47
C ILE A 87 5.10 -4.65 -7.37
N ASN A 88 6.22 -4.53 -8.09
CA ASN A 88 6.70 -5.58 -8.98
C ASN A 88 7.05 -6.88 -8.22
N GLU A 89 7.71 -6.78 -7.07
CA GLU A 89 8.01 -7.95 -6.23
C GLU A 89 6.74 -8.64 -5.76
N LEU A 90 5.76 -7.87 -5.29
CA LEU A 90 4.52 -8.38 -4.75
C LEU A 90 3.63 -9.01 -5.83
N MET A 91 3.54 -8.39 -7.01
CA MET A 91 2.78 -8.91 -8.16
C MET A 91 3.45 -10.13 -8.83
N ARG A 92 4.76 -10.34 -8.63
CA ARG A 92 5.49 -11.51 -9.17
C ARG A 92 5.29 -12.78 -8.35
N ILE A 93 4.91 -12.66 -7.08
CA ILE A 93 4.74 -13.79 -6.16
C ILE A 93 3.43 -14.57 -6.45
N GLU A 94 2.49 -13.96 -7.19
CA GLU A 94 1.19 -14.56 -7.54
C GLU A 94 1.18 -15.34 -8.88
N ARG A 95 2.34 -15.70 -9.44
CA ARG A 95 2.45 -16.56 -10.65
C ARG A 95 3.08 -17.92 -10.39
#